data_AF-A0A239KPT4-F1
#
_entry.id   AF-A0A239KPT4-F1
#
_cell.length_a   1.000
_cell.length_b   1.000
_cell.length_c   1.000
_cell.angle_alpha   90.00
_cell.angle_beta   90.00
_cell.angle_gamma   90.00
#
_symmetry.space_group_name_H-M   'P 1'
#
loop_
_entity.id
_entity.type
_entity.pdbx_description
1 polymer ?
#
loop_
_entity_poly.entity_id
_entity_poly.type
_entity_poly.pdbx_seq_one_letter_code
_entity_poly.pdbx_strand_id
1 'polypeptide(L)'
;MRMSDDQYFRSCVAQERHLAQLLGHHNIEECYESAGTLWENSKALPKWTRDWQACGPLLSRYHLDIRFLQEPAGGQSDMVAIGPVTVHLSDHPNADAALRFGIVKAAIHCIEHARHRHHGDHPSMS
;
A
#
# COMPACT_ATOMS: atom_id res chain seq x y z
N MET A 1 -6.29 16.51 -10.05
CA MET A 1 -6.05 17.62 -9.09
C MET A 1 -5.01 17.09 -8.12
N ARG A 2 -3.77 17.58 -8.19
CA ARG A 2 -2.67 17.04 -7.36
C ARG A 2 -3.02 17.19 -5.89
N MET A 3 -2.98 16.09 -5.14
CA MET A 3 -3.14 16.14 -3.67
C MET A 3 -2.07 17.04 -3.07
N SER A 4 -2.41 17.80 -2.02
CA SER A 4 -1.38 18.53 -1.28
C SER A 4 -0.41 17.56 -0.61
N ASP A 5 0.83 17.99 -0.40
CA ASP A 5 1.86 17.14 0.19
C ASP A 5 1.46 16.62 1.59
N ASP A 6 0.76 17.44 2.39
CA ASP A 6 0.20 17.04 3.69
C ASP A 6 -0.88 15.97 3.58
N GLN A 7 -1.78 16.10 2.59
CA GLN A 7 -2.85 15.13 2.37
C GLN A 7 -2.27 13.81 1.89
N TYR A 8 -1.28 13.87 0.99
CA TYR A 8 -0.54 12.70 0.52
C TYR A 8 0.19 11.99 1.68
N PHE A 9 0.87 12.76 2.53
CA PHE A 9 1.57 12.21 3.70
C PHE A 9 0.61 11.52 4.67
N ARG A 10 -0.53 12.14 4.99
CA ARG A 10 -1.56 11.52 5.85
C ARG A 10 -2.10 10.23 5.24
N SER A 11 -2.31 10.21 3.93
CA SER A 11 -2.77 9.00 3.22
C SER A 11 -1.72 7.89 3.30
N CYS A 12 -0.43 8.22 3.13
CA CYS A 12 0.68 7.28 3.31
C CYS A 12 0.66 6.61 4.69
N VAL A 13 0.62 7.41 5.75
CA VAL A 13 0.63 6.90 7.13
C VAL A 13 -0.61 6.04 7.41
N ALA A 14 -1.78 6.42 6.90
CA ALA A 14 -3.00 5.64 7.03
C ALA A 14 -2.90 4.27 6.35
N GLN A 15 -2.36 4.20 5.13
CA GLN A 15 -2.16 2.94 4.41
C GLN A 15 -1.11 2.05 5.11
N GLU A 16 -0.01 2.63 5.59
CA GLU A 16 1.02 1.88 6.33
C GLU A 16 0.47 1.30 7.64
N ARG A 17 -0.36 2.07 8.37
CA ARG A 17 -1.03 1.59 9.58
C ARG A 17 -1.96 0.43 9.27
N HIS A 18 -2.76 0.56 8.21
CA HIS A 18 -3.67 -0.50 7.79
C HIS A 18 -2.93 -1.77 7.38
N LEU A 19 -1.87 -1.64 6.57
CA LEU A 19 -1.02 -2.78 6.21
C LEU A 19 -0.42 -3.44 7.45
N ALA A 20 0.09 -2.66 8.41
CA ALA A 20 0.65 -3.20 9.64
C ALA A 20 -0.38 -4.01 10.44
N GLN A 21 -1.61 -3.51 10.59
CA GLN A 21 -2.70 -4.26 11.24
C GLN A 21 -2.99 -5.59 10.53
N LEU A 22 -3.04 -5.58 9.20
CA LEU A 22 -3.26 -6.78 8.39
C LEU A 22 -2.11 -7.78 8.48
N LEU A 23 -0.89 -7.31 8.73
CA LEU A 23 0.29 -8.15 8.97
C LEU A 23 0.35 -8.72 10.41
N GLY A 24 -0.62 -8.39 11.26
CA GLY A 24 -0.71 -8.88 12.63
C GLY A 24 -0.01 -7.99 13.67
N HIS A 25 0.35 -6.76 13.31
CA HIS A 25 0.83 -5.80 14.30
C HIS A 25 -0.35 -5.23 15.11
N HIS A 26 -0.17 -5.11 16.42
CA HIS A 26 -1.17 -4.65 17.38
C HIS A 26 -0.64 -3.44 18.16
N ASN A 27 -1.54 -2.69 18.80
CA ASN A 27 -1.19 -1.49 19.59
C ASN A 27 -0.31 -0.50 18.82
N ILE A 28 -0.69 -0.22 17.57
CA ILE A 28 0.08 0.66 16.69
C ILE A 28 -0.17 2.11 17.07
N GLU A 29 0.88 2.79 17.52
CA GLU A 29 0.85 4.20 17.92
C GLU A 29 1.64 5.05 16.92
N GLU A 30 1.22 6.30 16.75
CA GLU A 30 2.02 7.29 16.02
C GLU A 30 2.81 8.12 17.02
N CYS A 31 4.13 8.14 16.86
CA CYS A 31 4.99 8.88 17.77
C CYS A 31 4.84 10.40 17.51
N TYR A 32 4.43 11.16 18.53
CA TYR A 32 4.29 12.62 18.44
C TYR A 32 5.61 13.34 18.11
N GLU A 33 6.76 12.76 18.52
CA GLU A 33 8.10 13.33 18.29
C GLU A 33 8.65 13.01 16.89
N SER A 34 8.04 12.06 16.18
CA SER A 34 8.45 11.66 14.83
C SER A 34 7.22 11.47 13.94
N ALA A 35 6.75 12.58 13.36
CA ALA A 35 5.55 12.62 12.54
C ALA A 35 5.51 11.48 11.50
N GLY A 36 4.40 10.74 11.50
CA GLY A 36 4.17 9.61 10.61
C GLY A 36 5.08 8.41 10.83
N THR A 37 5.81 8.28 11.94
CA THR A 37 6.47 7.02 12.31
C THR A 37 5.51 6.21 13.18
N LEU A 38 5.17 5.01 12.72
CA LEU A 38 4.34 4.08 13.45
C LEU A 38 5.19 3.19 14.34
N TRP A 39 4.71 2.87 15.54
CA TRP A 39 5.40 2.06 16.52
C TRP A 39 4.49 0.95 17.04
N GLU A 40 5.08 -0.21 17.32
CA GLU A 40 4.45 -1.30 18.06
C GLU A 40 5.33 -1.65 19.27
N ASN A 41 4.81 -1.50 20.49
CA ASN A 41 5.48 -1.90 21.74
C ASN A 41 6.97 -1.49 21.81
N SER A 42 7.28 -0.24 21.46
CA SER A 42 8.65 0.33 21.41
C SER A 42 9.52 -0.05 20.20
N LYS A 43 8.96 -0.67 19.15
CA LYS A 43 9.65 -0.90 17.88
C LYS A 43 9.04 -0.05 16.77
N ALA A 44 9.88 0.73 16.09
CA ALA A 44 9.46 1.45 14.89
C ALA A 44 9.10 0.46 13.76
N LEU A 45 7.92 0.64 13.18
CA LEU A 45 7.46 -0.13 12.04
C LEU A 45 8.05 0.42 10.73
N PRO A 46 8.17 -0.44 9.70
CA PRO A 46 8.67 -0.01 8.39
C PRO A 46 7.78 1.07 7.76
N LYS A 47 8.39 1.98 7.01
CA LYS A 47 7.69 3.05 6.27
C LYS A 47 7.42 2.62 4.84
N TRP A 48 6.52 1.65 4.63
CA TRP A 48 6.34 0.97 3.34
C TRP A 48 6.04 1.89 2.15
N THR A 49 5.39 3.05 2.33
CA THR A 49 5.12 3.96 1.19
C THR A 49 6.27 4.94 0.94
N ARG A 50 7.25 5.02 1.86
CA ARG A 50 8.31 6.04 1.88
C ARG A 50 9.72 5.44 1.78
N ASP A 51 9.88 4.15 2.01
CA ASP A 51 11.15 3.42 1.92
C ASP A 51 11.02 2.20 1.00
N TRP A 52 11.85 2.17 -0.04
CA TRP A 52 11.91 1.06 -0.99
C TRP A 52 12.40 -0.25 -0.35
N GLN A 53 13.30 -0.20 0.65
CA GLN A 53 13.78 -1.42 1.31
C GLN A 53 12.64 -2.13 2.06
N ALA A 54 11.74 -1.36 2.65
CA ALA A 54 10.52 -1.89 3.26
C ALA A 54 9.48 -2.32 2.21
N CYS A 55 9.31 -1.54 1.13
CA CYS A 55 8.26 -1.74 0.12
C CYS A 55 8.54 -2.93 -0.81
N GLY A 56 9.76 -3.03 -1.33
CA GLY A 56 10.15 -3.99 -2.37
C GLY A 56 9.79 -5.45 -2.05
N PRO A 57 10.04 -5.95 -0.82
CA PRO A 57 9.65 -7.30 -0.43
C PRO A 57 8.15 -7.62 -0.54
N LEU A 58 7.26 -6.62 -0.56
CA LEU A 58 5.82 -6.83 -0.76
C LEU A 58 5.50 -7.37 -2.16
N LEU A 59 6.27 -6.97 -3.18
CA LEU A 59 6.07 -7.39 -4.56
C LEU A 59 6.21 -8.90 -4.71
N SER A 60 7.31 -9.46 -4.20
CA SER A 60 7.57 -10.90 -4.27
C SER A 60 6.66 -11.69 -3.33
N ARG A 61 6.41 -11.17 -2.12
CA ARG A 61 5.56 -11.84 -1.12
C ARG A 61 4.12 -12.02 -1.59
N TYR A 62 3.57 -11.04 -2.32
CA TYR A 62 2.19 -11.06 -2.78
C TYR A 62 2.04 -11.25 -4.30
N HIS A 63 3.13 -11.61 -4.98
CA HIS A 63 3.17 -11.86 -6.43
C HIS A 63 2.57 -10.72 -7.27
N LEU A 64 2.91 -9.48 -6.93
CA LEU A 64 2.34 -8.29 -7.56
C LEU A 64 3.07 -7.97 -8.88
N ASP A 65 2.33 -7.86 -9.98
CA ASP A 65 2.82 -7.33 -11.25
C ASP A 65 2.71 -5.80 -11.29
N ILE A 66 3.65 -5.13 -11.97
CA ILE A 66 3.60 -3.69 -12.24
C ILE A 66 3.49 -3.49 -13.75
N ARG A 67 2.47 -2.76 -14.19
CA ARG A 67 2.20 -2.46 -15.61
C ARG A 67 1.88 -0.98 -15.81
N PHE A 68 2.71 -0.29 -16.58
CA PHE A 68 2.45 1.07 -17.04
C PHE A 68 1.41 1.05 -18.17
N LEU A 69 0.29 1.75 -18.00
CA LEU A 69 -0.89 1.60 -18.86
C LEU A 69 -0.86 2.58 -20.03
N GLN A 70 -0.38 2.17 -21.20
CA GLN A 70 -0.31 3.10 -22.34
C GLN A 70 -1.66 3.68 -22.74
N GLU A 71 -1.68 4.99 -23.01
CA GLU A 71 -2.84 5.62 -23.64
C GLU A 71 -2.88 5.25 -25.13
N PRO A 72 -4.07 5.04 -25.71
CA PRO A 72 -4.24 4.59 -27.10
C PRO A 72 -3.68 5.56 -28.15
N ALA A 73 -3.34 6.81 -27.78
CA ALA A 73 -2.77 7.82 -28.68
C ALA A 73 -1.22 7.89 -28.67
N GLY A 74 -0.52 6.93 -28.05
CA GLY A 74 0.95 6.91 -28.01
C GLY A 74 1.57 7.90 -27.02
N GLY A 75 0.78 8.43 -26.09
CA GLY A 75 1.24 9.27 -24.99
C GLY A 75 1.89 8.47 -23.87
N GLN A 76 2.75 9.12 -23.08
CA GLN A 76 3.25 8.53 -21.84
C GLN A 76 2.07 8.31 -20.89
N SER A 77 1.96 7.09 -20.37
CA SER A 77 0.91 6.76 -19.40
C SER A 77 1.07 7.58 -18.12
N ASP A 78 -0.02 8.21 -17.68
CA ASP A 78 -0.15 8.78 -16.34
C ASP A 78 -0.68 7.75 -15.32
N MET A 79 -0.80 6.47 -15.68
CA MET A 79 -1.36 5.44 -14.81
C MET A 79 -0.47 4.20 -14.73
N VAL A 80 -0.41 3.61 -13.54
CA VAL A 80 0.23 2.33 -13.31
C VAL A 80 -0.73 1.39 -12.62
N ALA A 81 -0.88 0.20 -13.19
CA ALA A 81 -1.56 -0.92 -12.56
C ALA A 81 -0.55 -1.75 -11.76
N ILE A 82 -0.90 -2.08 -10.52
CA ILE A 82 -0.13 -2.88 -9.59
C ILE A 82 -1.06 -3.97 -9.05
N GLY A 83 -0.99 -5.16 -9.63
CA GLY A 83 -1.99 -6.20 -9.44
C GLY A 83 -3.42 -5.68 -9.68
N PRO A 84 -4.32 -5.73 -8.67
CA PRO A 84 -5.71 -5.28 -8.80
C PRO A 84 -5.90 -3.75 -8.60
N VAL A 85 -4.84 -3.01 -8.29
CA VAL A 85 -4.92 -1.58 -7.98
C VAL A 85 -4.36 -0.75 -9.13
N THR A 86 -5.07 0.30 -9.54
CA THR A 86 -4.55 1.32 -10.44
C THR A 86 -4.32 2.63 -9.67
N VAL A 87 -3.20 3.30 -9.93
CA VAL A 87 -2.89 4.63 -9.39
C VAL A 87 -2.47 5.58 -10.51
N HIS A 88 -2.81 6.86 -10.37
CA HIS A 88 -2.37 7.92 -11.26
C HIS A 88 -1.05 8.49 -10.78
N LEU A 89 -0.04 8.58 -11.66
CA LEU A 89 1.29 9.12 -11.31
C LEU A 89 1.19 10.59 -10.89
N SER A 90 0.30 11.36 -11.52
CA SER A 90 0.06 12.78 -11.24
C SER A 90 -0.56 13.10 -9.86
N ASP A 91 -1.14 12.11 -9.18
CA ASP A 91 -1.67 12.28 -7.82
C ASP A 91 -0.58 12.23 -6.73
N HIS A 92 0.66 11.93 -7.13
CA HIS A 92 1.78 11.71 -6.22
C HIS A 92 2.92 12.71 -6.46
N PRO A 93 3.82 12.93 -5.47
CA PRO A 93 4.95 13.84 -5.62
C PRO A 93 5.92 13.46 -6.75
N ASN A 94 6.06 12.16 -7.02
CA ASN A 94 6.85 11.59 -8.12
C ASN A 94 6.39 10.15 -8.43
N ALA A 95 6.89 9.59 -9.53
CA ALA A 95 6.55 8.24 -9.97
C ALA A 95 6.92 7.16 -8.94
N ASP A 96 8.07 7.27 -8.29
CA ASP A 96 8.49 6.32 -7.24
C ASP A 96 7.52 6.31 -6.05
N ALA A 97 7.02 7.48 -5.65
CA ALA A 97 6.03 7.64 -4.60
C ALA A 97 4.70 6.98 -4.99
N ALA A 98 4.25 7.16 -6.25
CA ALA A 98 3.07 6.49 -6.78
C ALA A 98 3.22 4.96 -6.75
N LEU A 99 4.37 4.45 -7.18
CA LEU A 99 4.66 3.02 -7.20
C LEU A 99 4.61 2.42 -5.80
N ARG A 100 5.36 2.99 -4.84
CA ARG A 100 5.35 2.47 -3.45
C ARG A 100 3.96 2.54 -2.83
N PHE A 101 3.22 3.62 -3.05
CA PHE A 101 1.86 3.77 -2.56
C PHE A 101 0.92 2.71 -3.15
N GLY A 102 0.99 2.48 -4.47
CA GLY A 102 0.19 1.47 -5.15
C GLY A 102 0.54 0.04 -4.74
N ILE A 103 1.82 -0.27 -4.51
CA ILE A 103 2.28 -1.57 -4.00
C ILE A 103 1.67 -1.86 -2.63
N VAL A 104 1.68 -0.88 -1.72
CA VAL A 104 1.07 -1.03 -0.39
C VAL A 104 -0.42 -1.29 -0.50
N LYS A 105 -1.15 -0.51 -1.33
CA LYS A 105 -2.58 -0.73 -1.56
C LYS A 105 -2.88 -2.11 -2.16
N ALA A 106 -2.07 -2.57 -3.11
CA ALA A 106 -2.24 -3.87 -3.73
C ALA A 106 -1.98 -5.01 -2.73
N ALA A 107 -0.94 -4.89 -1.90
CA ALA A 107 -0.66 -5.85 -0.84
C ALA A 107 -1.81 -5.94 0.18
N ILE A 108 -2.32 -4.78 0.63
CA ILE A 108 -3.51 -4.70 1.49
C ILE A 108 -4.67 -5.47 0.87
N HIS A 109 -5.00 -5.17 -0.39
CA HIS A 109 -6.09 -5.83 -1.10
C HIS A 109 -5.90 -7.36 -1.16
N CYS A 110 -4.69 -7.84 -1.46
CA CYS A 110 -4.41 -9.27 -1.48
C CYS A 110 -4.64 -9.92 -0.11
N ILE A 111 -4.20 -9.30 0.99
CA ILE A 111 -4.35 -9.85 2.34
C ILE A 111 -5.83 -9.89 2.74
N GLU A 112 -6.58 -8.82 2.49
CA GLU A 112 -8.01 -8.74 2.79
C GLU A 112 -8.80 -9.81 2.03
N HIS A 113 -8.58 -9.92 0.72
CA HIS A 113 -9.26 -10.93 -0.10
C HIS A 113 -8.87 -12.36 0.24
N ALA A 114 -7.61 -12.61 0.64
CA ALA A 114 -7.20 -13.93 1.13
C ALA A 114 -7.93 -14.30 2.43
N ARG A 115 -8.06 -13.36 3.38
CA ARG A 115 -8.81 -13.58 4.63
C ARG A 115 -10.29 -13.89 4.39
N HIS A 116 -10.91 -13.22 3.42
CA HIS A 116 -12.31 -13.49 3.06
C HIS A 116 -12.50 -14.86 2.39
N ARG A 117 -11.53 -15.33 1.60
CA ARG A 117 -11.58 -16.69 1.02
C ARG A 117 -11.52 -17.78 2.09
N HIS A 118 -10.70 -17.61 3.13
CA HIS A 118 -10.60 -18.58 4.22
C HIS A 118 -11.82 -18.60 5.16
N HIS A 119 -12.61 -17.54 5.22
CA HIS A 119 -13.84 -17.49 6.04
C HIS A 119 -15.09 -18.01 5.30
N GLY A 120 -15.01 -18.25 3.99
CA GLY A 120 -16.12 -18.78 3.18
C GLY A 120 -16.19 -20.30 3.09
N ASP A 121 -15.24 -21.02 3.69
CA ASP A 121 -15.11 -22.49 3.59
C ASP A 121 -15.49 -23.20 4.91
N HIS A 122 -16.62 -22.80 5.49
CA HIS A 122 -17.33 -23.66 6.43
C HIS A 122 -18.34 -24.50 5.64
N PRO A 123 -18.08 -25.79 5.37
CA PRO A 123 -19.12 -26.66 4.85
C PRO A 123 -20.21 -26.72 5.93
N SER A 124 -21.39 -26.20 5.59
CA SER A 124 -22.61 -26.52 6.32
C SER A 124 -22.75 -28.05 6.29
N MET A 125 -22.37 -28.70 7.39
CA MET A 125 -22.72 -30.09 7.62
C MET A 125 -24.24 -30.12 7.77
N SER A 126 -24.90 -30.64 6.74
CA SER A 126 -26.27 -31.17 6.78
C SER A 126 -26.20 -32.68 6.76
#